data_AF-A0A1T4JKP1-F1
#
_entry.id   AF-A0A1T4JKP1-F1
#
_cell.length_a   1.000
_cell.length_b   1.000
_cell.length_c   1.000
_cell.angle_alpha   90.00
_cell.angle_beta   90.00
_cell.angle_gamma   90.00
#
_symmetry.space_group_name_H-M   'P 1'
#
loop_
_entity.id
_entity.type
_entity.pdbx_description
1 polymer ?
#
loop_
_entity_poly.entity_id
_entity_poly.type
_entity_poly.pdbx_seq_one_letter_code
_entity_poly.pdbx_strand_id
1 'polypeptide(L)'
;MNELYLNGIPNVKQDSLWTPFESYVPRNIFDVVGKKSELAVNQTPANWINTSKLISIYNDPRFETARYFIIKDNKITAHISITNEIPNSTSVYPHTWMLNRLRLQLEKDNSYLLFQHNHPSGYPYPSENDINVTKYLNGYFIDNHEKQRFLGHIITGNNCSSFYDGKNHNWKGIQNDSICRLDELQIRTVYSNLPNVQGNLAQLKLNEYAKQICNNKIDTDNYSVGFYVNAAGFITGISTLNNSNFWNNQQKIIEEINENSKKAGASSIYMVIPKNNIHLFEQVEDFCTRTKKIANVLMPSDERIIQLAENKCSSSIFHSGESVPLKVLDSREMSSQIRKLQQQKKNNQFDYEIDR
;
A
#
# COMPACT_ATOMS: atom_id res chain seq x y z
N MET A 1 6.62 -22.39 -6.73
CA MET A 1 6.35 -21.02 -7.23
C MET A 1 6.62 -21.05 -8.72
N ASN A 2 5.58 -21.17 -9.54
CA ASN A 2 5.72 -21.21 -10.99
C ASN A 2 6.18 -19.82 -11.46
N GLU A 3 7.30 -19.79 -12.17
CA GLU A 3 7.89 -18.60 -12.77
C GLU A 3 6.88 -17.93 -13.69
N LEU A 4 6.26 -16.87 -13.19
CA LEU A 4 5.22 -16.20 -13.96
C LEU A 4 5.74 -15.15 -14.91
N TYR A 5 6.96 -14.60 -14.79
CA TYR A 5 7.55 -13.91 -15.94
C TYR A 5 9.07 -13.97 -16.06
N LEU A 6 9.49 -14.77 -17.04
CA LEU A 6 10.26 -14.31 -18.20
C LEU A 6 9.63 -14.78 -19.54
N ASN A 7 8.52 -15.58 -19.56
CA ASN A 7 7.98 -16.23 -20.79
C ASN A 7 6.45 -16.50 -20.87
N GLY A 8 5.56 -15.89 -20.08
CA GLY A 8 4.10 -16.12 -20.29
C GLY A 8 3.16 -15.41 -19.33
N ILE A 9 1.95 -15.09 -19.78
CA ILE A 9 0.93 -14.35 -18.99
C ILE A 9 0.19 -15.32 -18.06
N PRO A 10 -0.18 -14.91 -16.83
CA PRO A 10 -0.96 -15.73 -15.92
C PRO A 10 -2.29 -16.10 -16.54
N ASN A 11 -2.80 -17.24 -16.11
CA ASN A 11 -4.16 -17.62 -16.43
C ASN A 11 -5.14 -16.70 -15.66
N VAL A 12 -5.81 -15.81 -16.39
CA VAL A 12 -6.83 -14.91 -15.85
C VAL A 12 -8.19 -15.57 -16.03
N LYS A 13 -8.96 -15.70 -14.94
CA LYS A 13 -10.34 -16.17 -15.03
C LYS A 13 -11.26 -14.97 -15.28
N GLN A 14 -12.30 -15.17 -16.07
CA GLN A 14 -13.34 -14.17 -16.25
C GLN A 14 -13.97 -13.78 -14.90
N ASP A 15 -14.34 -12.52 -14.76
CA ASP A 15 -14.91 -11.91 -13.55
C ASP A 15 -14.03 -12.08 -12.30
N SER A 16 -12.71 -12.19 -12.49
CA SER A 16 -11.74 -12.26 -11.40
C SER A 16 -10.59 -11.30 -11.59
N LEU A 17 -9.95 -10.92 -10.48
CA LEU A 17 -8.68 -10.22 -10.49
C LEU A 17 -7.56 -11.23 -10.30
N TRP A 18 -6.68 -11.34 -11.28
CA TRP A 18 -5.35 -11.89 -11.04
C TRP A 18 -4.46 -10.81 -10.42
N THR A 19 -3.71 -11.15 -9.37
CA THR A 19 -2.68 -10.29 -8.79
C THR A 19 -1.58 -11.11 -8.10
N PRO A 20 -0.30 -10.68 -8.09
CA PRO A 20 0.74 -11.38 -7.31
C PRO A 20 0.54 -11.28 -5.79
N PHE A 21 -0.47 -10.55 -5.33
CA PHE A 21 -0.74 -10.28 -3.92
C PHE A 21 -1.89 -11.09 -3.32
N GLU A 22 -2.44 -12.10 -4.02
CA GLU A 22 -3.58 -12.90 -3.52
C GLU A 22 -3.31 -13.58 -2.17
N SER A 23 -2.05 -13.89 -1.85
CA SER A 23 -1.65 -14.48 -0.57
C SER A 23 -1.32 -13.44 0.53
N TYR A 24 -1.51 -12.14 0.28
CA TYR A 24 -1.23 -11.12 1.28
C TYR A 24 -2.31 -11.13 2.36
N VAL A 25 -1.91 -11.51 3.58
CA VAL A 25 -2.78 -11.50 4.75
C VAL A 25 -2.45 -10.28 5.61
N PRO A 26 -3.40 -9.34 5.81
CA PRO A 26 -3.20 -8.22 6.72
C PRO A 26 -2.79 -8.70 8.11
N ARG A 27 -1.72 -8.13 8.66
CA ARG A 27 -1.24 -8.45 10.01
C ARG A 27 -2.17 -7.90 11.09
N ASN A 28 -2.23 -8.59 12.22
CA ASN A 28 -3.01 -8.14 13.34
C ASN A 28 -2.27 -6.98 14.03
N ILE A 29 -3.01 -5.93 14.36
CA ILE A 29 -2.48 -4.76 15.09
C ILE A 29 -1.83 -5.16 16.44
N PHE A 30 -2.11 -6.34 16.98
CA PHE A 30 -1.50 -6.82 18.22
C PHE A 30 -0.22 -7.65 18.05
N ASP A 31 0.17 -8.01 16.81
CA ASP A 31 1.27 -8.96 16.56
C ASP A 31 2.60 -8.55 17.20
N VAL A 32 2.88 -7.24 17.30
CA VAL A 32 4.11 -6.73 17.93
C VAL A 32 3.91 -6.18 19.34
N VAL A 33 2.67 -6.05 19.83
CA VAL A 33 2.42 -5.49 21.16
C VAL A 33 2.94 -6.47 22.21
N GLY A 34 3.75 -5.96 23.13
CA GLY A 34 4.45 -6.73 24.17
C GLY A 34 5.78 -7.34 23.73
N LYS A 35 6.15 -7.26 22.44
CA LYS A 35 7.43 -7.77 21.93
C LYS A 35 8.58 -6.85 22.34
N LYS A 36 9.76 -7.44 22.56
CA LYS A 36 10.95 -6.70 22.97
C LYS A 36 11.46 -5.78 21.84
N SER A 37 11.74 -4.54 22.21
CA SER A 37 12.40 -3.51 21.41
C SER A 37 13.28 -2.71 22.38
N GLU A 38 14.55 -3.08 22.48
CA GLU A 38 15.52 -2.51 23.44
C GLU A 38 16.08 -1.13 23.01
N LEU A 39 15.55 -0.55 21.92
CA LEU A 39 15.95 0.77 21.40
C LEU A 39 15.84 1.90 22.42
N ALA A 40 14.92 1.81 23.38
CA ALA A 40 14.74 2.84 24.41
C ALA A 40 15.89 2.87 25.45
N VAL A 41 16.53 1.72 25.70
CA VAL A 41 17.67 1.62 26.64
C VAL A 41 18.99 1.87 25.92
N ASN A 42 19.21 1.25 24.76
CA ASN A 42 20.34 1.58 23.91
C ASN A 42 19.99 1.45 22.42
N GLN A 43 20.55 2.34 21.60
CA GLN A 43 20.38 2.35 20.15
C GLN A 43 21.56 1.64 19.47
N THR A 44 21.88 0.44 19.94
CA THR A 44 22.95 -0.37 19.33
C THR A 44 22.52 -0.89 17.95
N PRO A 45 23.50 -1.25 17.09
CA PRO A 45 23.22 -1.87 15.80
C PRO A 45 22.25 -3.06 15.87
N ALA A 46 22.47 -3.97 16.83
CA ALA A 46 21.63 -5.14 17.02
C ALA A 46 20.16 -4.78 17.33
N ASN A 47 19.94 -3.74 18.12
CA ASN A 47 18.59 -3.30 18.48
C ASN A 47 17.84 -2.68 17.29
N TRP A 48 18.53 -1.92 16.44
CA TRP A 48 17.96 -1.40 15.20
C TRP A 48 17.59 -2.52 14.23
N ILE A 49 18.48 -3.49 14.03
CA ILE A 49 18.23 -4.67 13.18
C ILE A 49 17.03 -5.47 13.69
N ASN A 50 17.01 -5.81 14.98
CA ASN A 50 15.94 -6.59 15.58
C ASN A 50 14.59 -5.87 15.51
N THR A 51 14.58 -4.56 15.77
CA THR A 51 13.34 -3.77 15.71
C THR A 51 12.85 -3.63 14.28
N SER A 52 13.74 -3.36 13.32
CA SER A 52 13.40 -3.30 11.89
C SER A 52 12.74 -4.61 11.43
N LYS A 53 13.31 -5.77 11.77
CA LYS A 53 12.69 -7.08 11.46
C LYS A 53 11.30 -7.22 12.09
N LEU A 54 11.17 -6.85 13.36
CA LEU A 54 9.94 -6.99 14.12
C LEU A 54 8.79 -6.18 13.51
N ILE A 55 9.06 -4.93 13.10
CA ILE A 55 8.02 -4.04 12.58
C ILE A 55 7.78 -4.21 11.08
N SER A 56 8.76 -4.73 10.33
CA SER A 56 8.63 -5.01 8.89
C SER A 56 7.52 -6.01 8.55
N ILE A 57 7.02 -6.76 9.53
CA ILE A 57 5.88 -7.67 9.33
C ILE A 57 4.64 -6.93 8.83
N TYR A 58 4.52 -5.63 9.14
CA TYR A 58 3.39 -4.79 8.77
C TYR A 58 3.49 -4.16 7.39
N ASN A 59 4.55 -4.46 6.63
CA ASN A 59 4.72 -3.91 5.31
C ASN A 59 3.64 -4.47 4.38
N ASP A 60 2.95 -3.57 3.69
CA ASP A 60 2.10 -3.91 2.57
C ASP A 60 2.78 -3.44 1.28
N PRO A 61 3.16 -4.35 0.37
CA PRO A 61 3.81 -3.94 -0.88
C PRO A 61 2.86 -3.17 -1.81
N ARG A 62 1.55 -3.16 -1.55
CA ARG A 62 0.54 -2.54 -2.45
C ARG A 62 0.40 -1.04 -2.26
N PHE A 63 0.57 -0.56 -1.04
CA PHE A 63 0.41 0.84 -0.67
C PHE A 63 1.22 1.15 0.58
N GLU A 64 1.48 2.43 0.78
CA GLU A 64 2.27 2.87 1.92
C GLU A 64 1.43 2.88 3.19
N THR A 65 2.08 2.49 4.28
CA THR A 65 1.51 2.48 5.62
C THR A 65 2.51 3.09 6.57
N ALA A 66 2.01 3.87 7.53
CA ALA A 66 2.82 4.53 8.52
C ALA A 66 2.38 4.13 9.92
N ARG A 67 3.34 4.03 10.84
CA ARG A 67 3.12 3.60 12.22
C ARG A 67 3.92 4.42 13.21
N TYR A 68 3.26 4.76 14.30
CA TYR A 68 3.85 5.36 15.49
C TYR A 68 3.89 4.30 16.59
N PHE A 69 5.05 3.71 16.82
CA PHE A 69 5.28 2.74 17.88
C PHE A 69 5.63 3.42 19.19
N ILE A 70 4.98 3.00 20.27
CA ILE A 70 5.25 3.47 21.64
C ILE A 70 6.09 2.41 22.34
N ILE A 71 7.31 2.79 22.72
CA ILE A 71 8.28 1.90 23.36
C ILE A 71 8.48 2.30 24.82
N LYS A 72 8.33 1.35 25.72
CA LYS A 72 8.53 1.51 27.16
C LYS A 72 9.12 0.23 27.74
N ASP A 73 10.06 0.36 28.67
CA ASP A 73 10.68 -0.76 29.38
C ASP A 73 11.14 -1.88 28.43
N ASN A 74 11.82 -1.49 27.34
CA ASN A 74 12.32 -2.37 26.28
C ASN A 74 11.27 -3.16 25.50
N LYS A 75 10.02 -2.67 25.44
CA LYS A 75 8.94 -3.33 24.70
C LYS A 75 8.11 -2.34 23.90
N ILE A 76 7.58 -2.81 22.78
CA ILE A 76 6.50 -2.10 22.09
C ILE A 76 5.23 -2.28 22.93
N THR A 77 4.68 -1.20 23.45
CA THR A 77 3.49 -1.23 24.32
C THR A 77 2.21 -0.92 23.58
N ALA A 78 2.33 -0.18 22.47
CA ALA A 78 1.23 0.19 21.60
C ALA A 78 1.79 0.67 20.26
N HIS A 79 0.92 0.76 19.28
CA HIS A 79 1.15 1.58 18.10
C HIS A 79 -0.15 2.13 17.52
N ILE A 80 0.03 3.17 16.71
CA ILE A 80 -1.01 3.79 15.88
C ILE A 80 -0.63 3.56 14.42
N SER A 81 -1.50 2.91 13.65
CA SER A 81 -1.35 2.70 12.22
C SER A 81 -2.15 3.73 11.44
N ILE A 82 -1.55 4.25 10.37
CA ILE A 82 -2.12 5.26 9.48
C ILE A 82 -1.91 4.83 8.04
N THR A 83 -2.99 4.85 7.26
CA THR A 83 -2.94 4.66 5.81
C THR A 83 -4.24 5.15 5.18
N ASN A 84 -4.21 5.59 3.94
CA ASN A 84 -5.41 5.81 3.11
C ASN A 84 -5.70 4.60 2.19
N GLU A 85 -4.84 3.57 2.23
CA GLU A 85 -4.86 2.39 1.35
C GLU A 85 -4.90 2.77 -0.15
N ILE A 86 -4.29 3.91 -0.51
CA ILE A 86 -4.17 4.37 -1.89
C ILE A 86 -2.78 3.97 -2.42
N PRO A 87 -2.71 3.17 -3.49
CA PRO A 87 -1.44 2.92 -4.17
C PRO A 87 -0.80 4.22 -4.65
N ASN A 88 0.48 4.40 -4.34
CA ASN A 88 1.29 5.56 -4.75
C ASN A 88 0.82 6.94 -4.21
N SER A 89 0.00 6.97 -3.15
CA SER A 89 -0.35 8.21 -2.46
C SER A 89 -0.32 8.00 -0.96
N THR A 90 0.45 8.83 -0.27
CA THR A 90 0.57 8.69 1.18
C THR A 90 0.43 10.05 1.85
N SER A 91 -0.69 10.23 2.54
CA SER A 91 -0.79 11.28 3.55
C SER A 91 -0.35 10.69 4.88
N VAL A 92 0.97 10.67 5.10
CA VAL A 92 1.54 10.21 6.37
C VAL A 92 1.43 11.27 7.46
N TYR A 93 1.05 12.50 7.11
CA TYR A 93 1.08 13.61 8.05
C TYR A 93 -0.02 13.44 9.11
N PRO A 94 0.36 13.16 10.37
CA PRO A 94 -0.60 13.13 11.43
C PRO A 94 -1.06 14.57 11.71
N HIS A 95 -2.35 14.76 11.94
CA HIS A 95 -2.82 16.05 12.40
C HIS A 95 -2.13 16.45 13.71
N THR A 96 -1.83 17.75 13.87
CA THR A 96 -1.11 18.31 15.03
C THR A 96 -1.75 17.93 16.37
N TRP A 97 -3.08 17.77 16.42
CA TRP A 97 -3.78 17.33 17.63
C TRP A 97 -3.35 15.92 18.08
N MET A 98 -3.11 15.00 17.14
CA MET A 98 -2.72 13.62 17.45
C MET A 98 -1.27 13.60 17.95
N LEU A 99 -0.39 14.36 17.31
CA LEU A 99 1.00 14.50 17.75
C LEU A 99 1.10 15.12 19.15
N ASN A 100 0.32 16.16 19.44
CA ASN A 100 0.24 16.76 20.77
C ASN A 100 -0.18 15.74 21.83
N ARG A 101 -1.23 14.95 21.55
CA ARG A 101 -1.68 13.89 22.46
C ARG A 101 -0.61 12.83 22.68
N LEU A 102 0.08 12.41 21.62
CA LEU A 102 1.20 11.47 21.72
C LEU A 102 2.32 12.04 22.59
N ARG A 103 2.76 13.28 22.34
CA ARG A 103 3.85 13.92 23.08
C ARG A 103 3.57 13.94 24.59
N LEU A 104 2.40 14.45 24.99
CA LEU A 104 2.00 14.51 26.39
C LEU A 104 1.90 13.12 27.04
N GLN A 105 1.45 12.13 26.29
CA GLN A 105 1.39 10.77 26.79
C GLN A 105 2.77 10.14 26.98
N LEU A 106 3.69 10.33 26.02
CA LEU A 106 5.04 9.79 26.13
C LEU A 106 5.77 10.34 27.35
N GLU A 107 5.56 11.63 27.63
CA GLU A 107 6.05 12.29 28.84
C GLU A 107 5.47 11.64 30.10
N LYS A 108 4.12 11.57 30.21
CA LYS A 108 3.42 10.98 31.35
C LYS A 108 3.82 9.54 31.63
N ASP A 109 3.91 8.72 30.58
CA ASP A 109 4.16 7.28 30.70
C ASP A 109 5.66 6.95 30.78
N ASN A 110 6.52 7.97 30.71
CA ASN A 110 7.97 7.87 30.53
C ASN A 110 8.36 6.90 29.39
N SER A 111 7.72 7.03 28.24
CA SER A 111 7.90 6.18 27.07
C SER A 111 8.54 6.97 25.92
N TYR A 112 8.75 6.29 24.79
CA TYR A 112 9.44 6.81 23.61
C TYR A 112 8.68 6.50 22.33
N LEU A 113 8.94 7.28 21.28
CA LEU A 113 8.33 7.13 19.97
C LEU A 113 9.34 6.57 18.96
N LEU A 114 8.93 5.55 18.22
CA LEU A 114 9.59 5.12 17.00
C LEU A 114 8.61 5.29 15.84
N PHE A 115 9.01 6.03 14.81
CA PHE A 115 8.22 6.19 13.61
C PHE A 115 8.65 5.17 12.55
N GLN A 116 7.71 4.63 11.80
CA GLN A 116 7.99 3.71 10.69
C GLN A 116 7.04 3.94 9.55
N HIS A 117 7.53 3.87 8.33
CA HIS A 117 6.70 3.62 7.15
C HIS A 117 7.39 2.67 6.17
N ASN A 118 6.65 2.20 5.17
CA ASN A 118 7.18 1.33 4.13
C ASN A 118 7.16 2.01 2.77
N HIS A 119 8.10 1.71 1.89
CA HIS A 119 8.01 2.11 0.50
C HIS A 119 7.53 0.93 -0.36
N PRO A 120 6.32 0.99 -0.96
CA PRO A 120 5.80 -0.04 -1.86
C PRO A 120 6.74 -0.39 -3.04
N SER A 121 7.59 0.56 -3.43
CA SER A 121 8.61 0.38 -4.46
C SER A 121 9.70 -0.63 -4.06
N GLY A 122 9.86 -0.88 -2.76
CA GLY A 122 10.92 -1.68 -2.17
C GLY A 122 12.20 -0.91 -1.88
N TYR A 123 12.30 0.37 -2.26
CA TYR A 123 13.46 1.22 -2.03
C TYR A 123 13.37 1.91 -0.67
N PRO A 124 14.24 1.60 0.32
CA PRO A 124 14.12 2.19 1.65
C PRO A 124 14.78 3.58 1.77
N TYR A 125 15.17 4.21 0.67
CA TYR A 125 15.84 5.50 0.70
C TYR A 125 14.84 6.60 1.09
N PRO A 126 15.17 7.47 2.06
CA PRO A 126 14.28 8.55 2.46
C PRO A 126 14.17 9.58 1.32
N SER A 127 12.93 9.93 0.97
CA SER A 127 12.62 11.09 0.15
C SER A 127 12.89 12.40 0.91
N GLU A 128 12.90 13.53 0.21
CA GLU A 128 13.01 14.84 0.85
C GLU A 128 11.88 15.08 1.88
N ASN A 129 10.67 14.61 1.57
CA ASN A 129 9.54 14.69 2.49
C ASN A 129 9.79 13.84 3.76
N ASP A 130 10.34 12.63 3.61
CA ASP A 130 10.68 11.78 4.75
C ASP A 130 11.71 12.44 5.66
N ILE A 131 12.73 13.08 5.07
CA ILE A 131 13.75 13.83 5.81
C ILE A 131 13.10 14.99 6.58
N ASN A 132 12.21 15.74 5.95
CA ASN A 132 11.53 16.89 6.57
C ASN A 132 10.62 16.46 7.71
N VAL A 133 9.82 15.40 7.52
CA VAL A 133 8.98 14.81 8.57
C VAL A 133 9.84 14.30 9.72
N THR A 134 10.94 13.61 9.42
CA THR A 134 11.86 13.08 10.44
C THR A 134 12.44 14.20 11.30
N LYS A 135 12.93 15.27 10.67
CA LYS A 135 13.45 16.46 11.38
C LYS A 135 12.37 17.10 12.26
N TYR A 136 11.17 17.25 11.72
CA TYR A 136 10.04 17.79 12.45
C TYR A 136 9.69 16.94 13.67
N LEU A 137 9.50 15.63 13.52
CA LEU A 137 9.21 14.72 14.63
C LEU A 137 10.34 14.73 15.67
N ASN A 138 11.59 14.70 15.21
CA ASN A 138 12.76 14.71 16.09
C ASN A 138 12.82 15.98 16.96
N GLY A 139 12.46 17.15 16.45
CA GLY A 139 12.38 18.38 17.25
C GLY A 139 11.09 18.47 18.09
N TYR A 140 9.98 17.95 17.56
CA TYR A 140 8.66 18.07 18.19
C TYR A 140 8.50 17.18 19.44
N PHE A 141 9.20 16.05 19.48
CA PHE A 141 9.13 15.08 20.57
C PHE A 141 10.22 15.28 21.65
N ILE A 142 10.64 16.52 21.85
CA ILE A 142 11.34 16.94 23.06
C ILE A 142 10.26 17.29 24.11
N ASP A 143 10.32 16.64 25.27
CA ASP A 143 9.35 16.92 26.34
C ASP A 143 9.69 18.18 27.13
N ASN A 144 8.82 18.56 28.08
CA ASN A 144 9.00 19.80 28.84
C ASN A 144 10.20 19.76 29.80
N HIS A 145 10.87 18.61 29.95
CA HIS A 145 12.09 18.40 30.73
C HIS A 145 13.32 18.25 29.83
N GLU A 146 13.25 18.71 28.57
CA GLU A 146 14.31 18.62 27.57
C GLU A 146 14.74 17.19 27.20
N LYS A 147 13.92 16.19 27.56
CA LYS A 147 14.23 14.80 27.24
C LYS A 147 13.75 14.49 25.83
N GLN A 148 14.68 14.03 24.98
CA GLN A 148 14.37 13.52 23.65
C GLN A 148 13.56 12.21 23.74
N ARG A 149 12.30 12.24 23.28
CA ARG A 149 11.38 11.09 23.27
C ARG A 149 11.35 10.38 21.92
N PHE A 150 11.83 11.01 20.85
CA PHE A 150 11.93 10.39 19.53
C PHE A 150 13.16 9.49 19.46
N LEU A 151 12.95 8.17 19.32
CA LEU A 151 14.05 7.23 19.11
C LEU A 151 14.59 7.31 17.68
N GLY A 152 13.72 7.59 16.73
CA GLY A 152 14.10 7.66 15.33
C GLY A 152 13.00 7.19 14.39
N HIS A 153 13.42 6.89 13.17
CA HIS A 153 12.54 6.57 12.05
C HIS A 153 13.09 5.37 11.28
N ILE A 154 12.26 4.38 10.95
CA ILE A 154 12.63 3.26 10.07
C ILE A 154 11.80 3.31 8.79
N ILE A 155 12.47 3.31 7.63
CA ILE A 155 11.82 3.12 6.33
C ILE A 155 12.11 1.70 5.87
N THR A 156 11.07 0.89 5.74
CA THR A 156 11.20 -0.51 5.36
C THR A 156 10.98 -0.69 3.87
N GLY A 157 11.93 -1.36 3.21
CA GLY A 157 11.88 -1.73 1.79
C GLY A 157 11.74 -3.24 1.60
N ASN A 158 12.20 -3.73 0.44
CA ASN A 158 12.18 -5.16 0.12
C ASN A 158 13.46 -5.84 0.63
N ASN A 159 13.35 -6.63 1.70
CA ASN A 159 14.47 -7.33 2.36
C ASN A 159 15.60 -6.42 2.89
N CYS A 160 15.35 -5.12 2.96
CA CYS A 160 16.26 -4.13 3.52
C CYS A 160 15.45 -3.00 4.18
N SER A 161 16.12 -2.18 4.97
CA SER A 161 15.53 -0.99 5.58
C SER A 161 16.56 0.12 5.65
N SER A 162 16.09 1.34 5.81
CA SER A 162 16.91 2.43 6.32
C SER A 162 16.39 2.84 7.68
N PHE A 163 17.25 3.44 8.48
CA PHE A 163 16.81 4.06 9.71
C PHE A 163 17.55 5.36 9.98
N TYR A 164 16.85 6.27 10.64
CA TYR A 164 17.37 7.47 11.24
C TYR A 164 17.44 7.29 12.74
N ASP A 165 18.61 7.53 13.30
CA ASP A 165 18.81 7.54 14.75
C ASP A 165 18.53 8.94 15.31
N GLY A 166 17.55 9.06 16.21
CA GLY A 166 17.13 10.33 16.81
C GLY A 166 18.17 11.01 17.71
N LYS A 167 19.23 10.32 18.12
CA LYS A 167 20.36 10.88 18.87
C LYS A 167 21.54 11.22 17.98
N ASN A 168 21.86 10.33 17.04
CA ASN A 168 23.03 10.47 16.16
C ASN A 168 22.74 11.29 14.89
N HIS A 169 21.48 11.57 14.61
CA HIS A 169 20.99 12.37 13.49
C HIS A 169 21.50 11.94 12.11
N ASN A 170 21.71 10.64 11.92
CA ASN A 170 22.20 10.07 10.67
C ASN A 170 21.29 8.97 10.14
N TRP A 171 21.22 8.89 8.81
CA TRP A 171 20.57 7.77 8.12
C TRP A 171 21.59 6.67 7.83
N LYS A 172 21.17 5.42 8.04
CA LYS A 172 21.96 4.21 7.74
C LYS A 172 21.09 3.14 7.12
N GLY A 173 21.71 2.19 6.43
CA GLY A 173 21.06 1.01 5.87
C GLY A 173 21.10 -0.19 6.83
N ILE A 174 20.10 -1.05 6.73
CA ILE A 174 20.05 -2.39 7.31
C ILE A 174 19.83 -3.38 6.17
N GLN A 175 20.76 -4.31 5.99
CA GLN A 175 20.66 -5.40 5.04
C GLN A 175 21.48 -6.60 5.52
N ASN A 176 20.95 -7.82 5.34
CA ASN A 176 21.63 -9.06 5.74
C ASN A 176 22.17 -9.01 7.18
N ASP A 177 21.32 -8.54 8.10
CA ASP A 177 21.63 -8.42 9.54
C ASP A 177 22.85 -7.57 9.87
N SER A 178 23.18 -6.64 8.96
CA SER A 178 24.31 -5.72 9.10
C SER A 178 23.85 -4.29 8.90
N ILE A 179 24.54 -3.36 9.55
CA ILE A 179 24.39 -1.93 9.29
C ILE A 179 25.43 -1.52 8.26
N CYS A 180 24.98 -0.80 7.24
CA CYS A 180 25.81 -0.28 6.16
C CYS A 180 25.50 1.20 5.90
N ARG A 181 26.29 1.83 5.04
CA ARG A 181 25.93 3.14 4.50
C ARG A 181 24.73 2.98 3.57
N LEU A 182 23.93 4.04 3.42
CA LEU A 182 22.73 3.97 2.56
C LEU A 182 23.09 3.57 1.12
N ASP A 183 24.15 4.16 0.57
CA ASP A 183 24.65 3.93 -0.79
C ASP A 183 25.19 2.51 -1.03
N GLU A 184 25.37 1.71 0.03
CA GLU A 184 25.81 0.32 -0.03
C GLU A 184 24.64 -0.67 -0.11
N LEU A 185 23.40 -0.20 0.06
CA LEU A 185 22.21 -1.06 0.01
C LEU A 185 22.02 -1.65 -1.39
N GLN A 186 22.00 -2.98 -1.46
CA GLN A 186 21.70 -3.74 -2.67
C GLN A 186 20.18 -3.91 -2.79
N ILE A 187 19.53 -3.03 -3.55
CA ILE A 187 18.07 -2.98 -3.63
C ILE A 187 17.59 -3.93 -4.73
N ARG A 188 16.58 -4.74 -4.41
CA ARG A 188 15.80 -5.49 -5.40
C ARG A 188 14.38 -4.96 -5.43
N THR A 189 13.93 -4.54 -6.61
CA THR A 189 12.54 -4.10 -6.78
C THR A 189 11.61 -5.26 -6.50
N VAL A 190 10.46 -4.98 -5.87
CA VAL A 190 9.43 -6.01 -5.60
C VAL A 190 8.87 -6.57 -6.91
N TYR A 191 9.00 -5.82 -8.00
CA TYR A 191 8.33 -6.03 -9.28
C TYR A 191 9.25 -6.49 -10.41
N SER A 192 10.52 -6.83 -10.14
CA SER A 192 11.51 -7.16 -11.19
C SER A 192 11.06 -8.30 -12.12
N ASN A 193 10.22 -9.19 -11.61
CA ASN A 193 9.70 -10.35 -12.33
C ASN A 193 8.27 -10.12 -12.86
N LEU A 194 7.82 -8.87 -12.98
CA LEU A 194 6.53 -8.52 -13.56
C LEU A 194 6.71 -7.81 -14.90
N PRO A 195 5.74 -7.90 -15.83
CA PRO A 195 5.81 -7.18 -17.08
C PRO A 195 5.78 -5.68 -16.85
N ASN A 196 6.70 -4.96 -17.49
CA ASN A 196 6.73 -3.50 -17.48
C ASN A 196 6.22 -2.94 -18.82
N VAL A 197 5.29 -2.01 -18.73
CA VAL A 197 4.57 -1.39 -19.86
C VAL A 197 4.86 0.12 -19.95
N GLN A 198 6.11 0.52 -19.73
CA GLN A 198 6.59 1.88 -20.03
C GLN A 198 7.19 1.99 -21.44
N GLY A 199 7.23 3.22 -21.96
CA GLY A 199 7.86 3.57 -23.22
C GLY A 199 7.03 3.26 -24.46
N ASN A 200 7.61 3.52 -25.64
CA ASN A 200 6.89 3.57 -26.92
C ASN A 200 6.26 2.23 -27.35
N LEU A 201 6.73 1.11 -26.80
CA LEU A 201 6.22 -0.24 -27.14
C LEU A 201 5.12 -0.73 -26.19
N ALA A 202 4.74 0.06 -25.18
CA ALA A 202 3.75 -0.33 -24.17
C ALA A 202 2.44 -0.83 -24.77
N GLN A 203 1.91 -0.13 -25.77
CA GLN A 203 0.62 -0.43 -26.39
C GLN A 203 0.65 -1.77 -27.15
N LEU A 204 1.75 -2.04 -27.86
CA LEU A 204 1.96 -3.30 -28.57
C LEU A 204 2.02 -4.47 -27.58
N LYS A 205 2.76 -4.30 -26.47
CA LYS A 205 2.83 -5.31 -25.40
C LYS A 205 1.46 -5.59 -24.79
N LEU A 206 0.71 -4.55 -24.42
CA LEU A 206 -0.63 -4.68 -23.83
C LEU A 206 -1.61 -5.40 -24.78
N ASN A 207 -1.57 -5.10 -26.08
CA ASN A 207 -2.39 -5.77 -27.08
C ASN A 207 -2.02 -7.26 -27.23
N GLU A 208 -0.73 -7.58 -27.35
CA GLU A 208 -0.28 -8.98 -27.39
C GLU A 208 -0.65 -9.73 -26.11
N TYR A 209 -0.61 -9.04 -24.98
CA TYR A 209 -1.02 -9.61 -23.71
C TYR A 209 -2.51 -9.91 -23.65
N ALA A 210 -3.35 -8.99 -24.12
CA ALA A 210 -4.78 -9.20 -24.20
C ALA A 210 -5.12 -10.39 -25.10
N LYS A 211 -4.48 -10.53 -26.27
CA LYS A 211 -4.70 -11.68 -27.18
C LYS A 211 -4.42 -13.02 -26.48
N GLN A 212 -3.30 -13.12 -25.78
CA GLN A 212 -2.93 -14.33 -25.03
C GLN A 212 -3.94 -14.65 -23.92
N ILE A 213 -4.46 -13.63 -23.22
CA ILE A 213 -5.50 -13.78 -22.19
C ILE A 213 -6.80 -14.28 -22.83
N CYS A 214 -7.24 -13.66 -23.92
CA CYS A 214 -8.46 -14.01 -24.62
C CYS A 214 -8.46 -15.45 -25.16
N ASN A 215 -7.29 -15.96 -25.58
CA ASN A 215 -7.12 -17.36 -25.99
C ASN A 215 -7.44 -18.36 -24.86
N ASN A 216 -7.46 -17.93 -23.58
CA ASN A 216 -7.80 -18.77 -22.43
C ASN A 216 -9.31 -18.80 -22.10
N LYS A 217 -10.17 -18.78 -23.13
CA LYS A 217 -11.65 -18.90 -23.02
C LYS A 217 -12.32 -17.76 -22.26
N ILE A 218 -11.82 -16.54 -22.39
CA ILE A 218 -12.56 -15.35 -21.95
C ILE A 218 -13.54 -14.95 -23.05
N ASP A 219 -14.77 -14.58 -22.67
CA ASP A 219 -15.76 -14.04 -23.59
C ASP A 219 -15.34 -12.65 -24.08
N THR A 220 -14.72 -12.61 -25.25
CA THR A 220 -14.21 -11.37 -25.86
C THR A 220 -15.28 -10.49 -26.47
N ASP A 221 -16.52 -10.95 -26.58
CA ASP A 221 -17.59 -10.12 -27.14
C ASP A 221 -18.18 -9.24 -26.03
N ASN A 222 -18.31 -9.81 -24.82
CA ASN A 222 -18.92 -9.13 -23.69
C ASN A 222 -17.93 -8.57 -22.67
N TYR A 223 -16.63 -8.86 -22.77
CA TYR A 223 -15.62 -8.40 -21.83
C TYR A 223 -14.45 -7.68 -22.49
N SER A 224 -13.91 -6.72 -21.74
CA SER A 224 -12.64 -6.04 -22.04
C SER A 224 -11.58 -6.41 -21.00
N VAL A 225 -10.31 -6.41 -21.38
CA VAL A 225 -9.20 -6.72 -20.46
C VAL A 225 -8.69 -5.43 -19.81
N GLY A 226 -8.66 -5.38 -18.49
CA GLY A 226 -8.08 -4.30 -17.70
C GLY A 226 -6.73 -4.69 -17.10
N PHE A 227 -5.69 -3.94 -17.43
CA PHE A 227 -4.34 -4.08 -16.87
C PHE A 227 -4.12 -3.01 -15.81
N TYR A 228 -3.99 -3.44 -14.56
CA TYR A 228 -3.72 -2.59 -13.41
C TYR A 228 -2.21 -2.42 -13.27
N VAL A 229 -1.76 -1.16 -13.32
CA VAL A 229 -0.36 -0.77 -13.43
C VAL A 229 0.02 0.12 -12.25
N ASN A 230 1.14 -0.20 -11.61
CA ASN A 230 1.69 0.64 -10.54
C ASN A 230 2.45 1.85 -11.10
N ALA A 231 2.86 2.77 -10.24
CA ALA A 231 3.54 4.01 -10.66
C ALA A 231 4.90 3.78 -11.35
N ALA A 232 5.53 2.63 -11.13
CA ALA A 232 6.76 2.22 -11.83
C ALA A 232 6.48 1.53 -13.18
N GLY A 233 5.21 1.43 -13.58
CA GLY A 233 4.79 0.89 -14.88
C GLY A 233 4.74 -0.63 -14.95
N PHE A 234 4.78 -1.34 -13.82
CA PHE A 234 4.62 -2.79 -13.78
C PHE A 234 3.15 -3.18 -13.70
N ILE A 235 2.77 -4.24 -14.42
CA ILE A 235 1.43 -4.83 -14.33
C ILE A 235 1.35 -5.64 -13.03
N THR A 236 0.55 -5.17 -12.08
CA THR A 236 0.34 -5.79 -10.77
C THR A 236 -1.09 -6.31 -10.58
N GLY A 237 -1.93 -6.17 -11.59
CA GLY A 237 -3.22 -6.85 -11.64
C GLY A 237 -3.77 -6.95 -13.05
N ILE A 238 -4.60 -7.95 -13.29
CA ILE A 238 -5.31 -8.15 -14.55
C ILE A 238 -6.73 -8.61 -14.23
N SER A 239 -7.74 -7.93 -14.76
CA SER A 239 -9.14 -8.37 -14.64
C SER A 239 -9.86 -8.24 -15.98
N THR A 240 -11.03 -8.87 -16.09
CA THR A 240 -11.96 -8.67 -17.21
C THR A 240 -13.11 -7.78 -16.73
N LEU A 241 -13.46 -6.75 -17.50
CA LEU A 241 -14.57 -5.84 -17.19
C LEU A 241 -15.73 -6.10 -18.15
N ASN A 242 -16.94 -6.27 -17.62
CA ASN A 242 -18.13 -6.52 -18.44
C ASN A 242 -18.55 -5.25 -19.19
N ASN A 243 -18.55 -5.34 -20.52
CA ASN A 243 -18.77 -4.24 -21.45
C ASN A 243 -20.13 -3.56 -21.25
N SER A 244 -21.17 -4.32 -20.88
CA SER A 244 -22.52 -3.77 -20.71
C SER A 244 -22.64 -2.77 -19.55
N ASN A 245 -21.73 -2.85 -18.56
CA ASN A 245 -21.79 -1.95 -17.40
C ASN A 245 -21.28 -0.54 -17.71
N PHE A 246 -20.50 -0.33 -18.79
CA PHE A 246 -20.09 1.02 -19.21
C PHE A 246 -21.28 1.92 -19.57
N TRP A 247 -22.38 1.31 -20.02
CA TRP A 247 -23.63 2.03 -20.25
C TRP A 247 -24.63 1.85 -19.10
N ASN A 248 -24.88 0.61 -18.68
CA ASN A 248 -26.01 0.28 -17.80
C ASN A 248 -25.71 0.48 -16.32
N ASN A 249 -24.46 0.40 -15.89
CA ASN A 249 -24.10 0.43 -14.47
C ASN A 249 -22.65 0.89 -14.24
N GLN A 250 -22.40 2.16 -14.53
CA GLN A 250 -21.06 2.74 -14.44
C GLN A 250 -20.52 2.77 -13.02
N GLN A 251 -21.40 2.90 -12.02
CA GLN A 251 -21.03 2.87 -10.62
C GLN A 251 -20.37 1.54 -10.24
N LYS A 252 -20.91 0.41 -10.74
CA LYS A 252 -20.30 -0.91 -10.55
C LYS A 252 -18.89 -0.98 -11.15
N ILE A 253 -18.65 -0.42 -12.33
CA ILE A 253 -17.31 -0.37 -12.94
C ILE A 253 -16.35 0.48 -12.10
N ILE A 254 -16.80 1.63 -11.59
CA ILE A 254 -16.00 2.49 -10.72
C ILE A 254 -15.60 1.73 -9.44
N GLU A 255 -16.56 1.06 -8.79
CA GLU A 255 -16.33 0.25 -7.60
C GLU A 255 -15.34 -0.89 -7.87
N GLU A 256 -15.53 -1.61 -8.97
CA GLU A 256 -14.64 -2.70 -9.37
C GLU A 256 -13.22 -2.22 -9.65
N ILE A 257 -13.04 -1.12 -10.40
CA ILE A 257 -11.73 -0.51 -10.66
C ILE A 257 -11.07 -0.06 -9.34
N ASN A 258 -11.82 0.56 -8.44
CA ASN A 258 -11.30 1.04 -7.15
C ASN A 258 -10.89 -0.14 -6.25
N GLU A 259 -11.70 -1.19 -6.15
CA GLU A 259 -11.37 -2.37 -5.36
C GLU A 259 -10.18 -3.13 -5.93
N ASN A 260 -10.19 -3.37 -7.24
CA ASN A 260 -9.15 -4.14 -7.89
C ASN A 260 -7.82 -3.40 -7.88
N SER A 261 -7.82 -2.07 -8.06
CA SER A 261 -6.61 -1.27 -7.95
C SER A 261 -5.99 -1.32 -6.56
N LYS A 262 -6.79 -1.28 -5.49
CA LYS A 262 -6.30 -1.50 -4.11
C LYS A 262 -5.73 -2.89 -3.89
N LYS A 263 -6.46 -3.94 -4.32
CA LYS A 263 -6.01 -5.34 -4.22
C LYS A 263 -4.72 -5.58 -5.00
N ALA A 264 -4.58 -4.94 -6.16
CA ALA A 264 -3.43 -5.03 -7.05
C ALA A 264 -2.29 -4.05 -6.72
N GLY A 265 -2.44 -3.12 -5.79
CA GLY A 265 -1.43 -2.08 -5.55
C GLY A 265 -1.14 -1.21 -6.77
N ALA A 266 -2.16 -0.93 -7.57
CA ALA A 266 -2.03 -0.21 -8.83
C ALA A 266 -2.62 1.21 -8.74
N SER A 267 -1.96 2.16 -9.40
CA SER A 267 -2.41 3.56 -9.47
C SER A 267 -3.17 3.86 -10.76
N SER A 268 -3.04 3.01 -11.78
CA SER A 268 -3.52 3.27 -13.13
C SER A 268 -4.11 2.00 -13.73
N ILE A 269 -5.05 2.15 -14.66
CA ILE A 269 -5.59 1.02 -15.44
C ILE A 269 -5.52 1.34 -16.93
N TYR A 270 -5.01 0.38 -17.70
CA TYR A 270 -5.02 0.39 -19.16
C TYR A 270 -6.02 -0.66 -19.63
N MET A 271 -6.91 -0.30 -20.54
CA MET A 271 -7.90 -1.22 -21.06
C MET A 271 -7.58 -1.63 -22.50
N VAL A 272 -7.82 -2.90 -22.82
CA VAL A 272 -7.88 -3.38 -24.20
C VAL A 272 -9.30 -3.88 -24.44
N ILE A 273 -10.02 -3.21 -25.34
CA ILE A 273 -11.39 -3.58 -25.70
C ILE A 273 -11.40 -4.50 -26.93
N PRO A 274 -12.53 -5.17 -27.24
CA PRO A 274 -12.67 -6.04 -28.40
C PRO A 274 -12.34 -5.32 -29.72
N LYS A 275 -11.74 -6.09 -30.63
CA LYS A 275 -11.29 -5.61 -31.93
C LYS A 275 -12.47 -5.00 -32.73
N ASN A 276 -12.24 -3.86 -33.35
CA ASN A 276 -13.21 -3.17 -34.22
C ASN A 276 -14.58 -2.84 -33.56
N ASN A 277 -14.70 -2.84 -32.22
CA ASN A 277 -15.94 -2.51 -31.52
C ASN A 277 -16.06 -0.99 -31.26
N ILE A 278 -16.37 -0.25 -32.32
CA ILE A 278 -16.46 1.23 -32.29
C ILE A 278 -17.50 1.72 -31.28
N HIS A 279 -18.65 1.05 -31.20
CA HIS A 279 -19.72 1.47 -30.29
C HIS A 279 -19.30 1.40 -28.82
N LEU A 280 -18.66 0.29 -28.42
CA LEU A 280 -18.10 0.18 -27.08
C LEU A 280 -16.97 1.20 -26.85
N PHE A 281 -16.13 1.45 -27.85
CA PHE A 281 -15.06 2.45 -27.75
C PHE A 281 -15.62 3.83 -27.40
N GLU A 282 -16.69 4.26 -28.06
CA GLU A 282 -17.39 5.53 -27.77
C GLU A 282 -18.01 5.54 -26.37
N GLN A 283 -18.62 4.43 -25.94
CA GLN A 283 -19.18 4.31 -24.59
C GLN A 283 -18.09 4.43 -23.51
N VAL A 284 -16.94 3.76 -23.71
CA VAL A 284 -15.81 3.83 -22.80
C VAL A 284 -15.17 5.23 -22.85
N GLU A 285 -15.13 5.90 -24.01
CA GLU A 285 -14.69 7.29 -24.10
C GLU A 285 -15.51 8.22 -23.22
N ASP A 286 -16.84 8.13 -23.28
CA ASP A 286 -17.75 8.93 -22.46
C ASP A 286 -17.52 8.65 -20.97
N PHE A 287 -17.41 7.37 -20.60
CA PHE A 287 -17.06 6.96 -19.24
C PHE A 287 -15.73 7.57 -18.78
N CYS A 288 -14.67 7.47 -19.58
CA CYS A 288 -13.35 8.05 -19.27
C CYS A 288 -13.44 9.57 -19.11
N THR A 289 -14.17 10.24 -20.00
CA THR A 289 -14.33 11.70 -20.00
C THR A 289 -14.97 12.18 -18.71
N ARG A 290 -16.01 11.48 -18.23
CA ARG A 290 -16.76 11.87 -17.03
C ARG A 290 -16.08 11.44 -15.73
N THR A 291 -15.51 10.25 -15.69
CA THR A 291 -15.02 9.65 -14.43
C THR A 291 -13.53 9.83 -14.20
N LYS A 292 -12.77 10.00 -15.29
CA LYS A 292 -11.31 10.07 -15.28
C LYS A 292 -10.64 8.84 -14.63
N LYS A 293 -11.29 7.67 -14.57
CA LYS A 293 -10.73 6.50 -13.86
C LYS A 293 -9.73 5.65 -14.64
N ILE A 294 -9.65 5.81 -15.96
CA ILE A 294 -8.84 4.97 -16.85
C ILE A 294 -7.71 5.80 -17.46
N ALA A 295 -6.51 5.22 -17.54
CA ALA A 295 -5.31 5.87 -18.05
C ALA A 295 -5.18 5.81 -19.56
N ASN A 296 -5.59 4.71 -20.17
CA ASN A 296 -5.70 4.59 -21.62
C ASN A 296 -6.64 3.45 -22.00
N VAL A 297 -7.20 3.52 -23.20
CA VAL A 297 -8.05 2.49 -23.80
C VAL A 297 -7.53 2.22 -25.20
N LEU A 298 -7.24 0.95 -25.46
CA LEU A 298 -6.73 0.45 -26.72
C LEU A 298 -7.83 -0.36 -27.41
N MET A 299 -8.16 0.01 -28.65
CA MET A 299 -9.00 -0.79 -29.53
C MET A 299 -8.15 -1.31 -30.69
N PRO A 300 -7.85 -2.61 -30.75
CA PRO A 300 -7.20 -3.19 -31.91
C PRO A 300 -8.09 -3.05 -33.15
N SER A 301 -7.49 -2.77 -34.30
CA SER A 301 -8.12 -2.88 -35.61
C SER A 301 -7.30 -3.77 -36.54
N ASP A 302 -7.78 -3.96 -37.77
CA ASP A 302 -7.03 -4.69 -38.81
C ASP A 302 -5.73 -3.98 -39.23
N GLU A 303 -5.68 -2.65 -39.11
CA GLU A 303 -4.57 -1.84 -39.61
C GLU A 303 -3.65 -1.30 -38.50
N ARG A 304 -4.22 -0.99 -37.32
CA ARG A 304 -3.49 -0.32 -36.23
C ARG A 304 -4.18 -0.53 -34.87
N ILE A 305 -3.57 0.01 -33.82
CA ILE A 305 -4.22 0.14 -32.50
C ILE A 305 -4.75 1.57 -32.37
N ILE A 306 -6.05 1.70 -32.20
CA ILE A 306 -6.72 2.98 -31.93
C ILE A 306 -6.68 3.25 -30.43
N GLN A 307 -6.46 4.51 -30.06
CA GLN A 307 -6.33 4.95 -28.67
C GLN A 307 -7.22 6.13 -28.39
N LEU A 308 -7.66 6.23 -27.13
CA LEU A 308 -8.32 7.45 -26.68
C LEU A 308 -7.33 8.61 -26.63
N ALA A 309 -7.84 9.80 -26.91
CA ALA A 309 -7.07 11.02 -26.75
C ALA A 309 -6.70 11.24 -25.27
N GLU A 310 -5.47 11.68 -25.01
CA GLU A 310 -4.93 11.80 -23.64
C GLU A 310 -5.78 12.70 -22.74
N ASN A 311 -6.37 13.76 -23.29
CA ASN A 311 -7.24 14.69 -22.56
C ASN A 311 -8.56 14.05 -22.07
N LYS A 312 -8.92 12.86 -22.57
CA LYS A 312 -10.10 12.10 -22.15
C LYS A 312 -9.83 11.23 -20.93
N CYS A 313 -8.58 10.82 -20.72
CA CYS A 313 -8.16 9.89 -19.68
C CYS A 313 -7.49 10.61 -18.49
N SER A 314 -7.06 9.85 -17.48
CA SER A 314 -6.24 10.32 -16.36
C SER A 314 -5.16 9.30 -16.02
N SER A 315 -3.96 9.76 -15.72
CA SER A 315 -2.86 8.89 -15.33
C SER A 315 -3.07 8.20 -13.98
N SER A 316 -4.06 8.61 -13.18
CA SER A 316 -4.37 8.05 -11.87
C SER A 316 -5.85 7.68 -11.73
N ILE A 317 -6.11 6.52 -11.14
CA ILE A 317 -7.45 6.08 -10.71
C ILE A 317 -7.97 6.95 -9.56
N PHE A 318 -7.07 7.40 -8.67
CA PHE A 318 -7.41 8.21 -7.50
C PHE A 318 -6.97 9.66 -7.72
N HIS A 319 -7.91 10.60 -7.66
CA HIS A 319 -7.66 12.01 -7.97
C HIS A 319 -7.48 12.86 -6.72
N SER A 320 -6.68 13.93 -6.84
CA SER A 320 -6.57 14.96 -5.81
C SER A 320 -7.93 15.63 -5.59
N GLY A 321 -8.45 15.55 -4.36
CA GLY A 321 -9.76 16.10 -3.99
C GLY A 321 -10.87 15.05 -3.80
N GLU A 322 -10.67 13.81 -4.27
CA GLU A 322 -11.51 12.70 -3.81
C GLU A 322 -11.17 12.43 -2.34
N SER A 323 -12.11 12.70 -1.43
CA SER A 323 -11.89 12.48 0.00
C SER A 323 -11.83 10.98 0.30
N VAL A 324 -10.65 10.39 0.19
CA VAL A 324 -10.42 9.04 0.70
C VAL A 324 -10.14 9.18 2.20
N PRO A 325 -10.98 8.60 3.08
CA PRO A 325 -10.81 8.74 4.51
C PRO A 325 -9.49 8.12 4.96
N LEU A 326 -8.75 8.84 5.80
CA LEU A 326 -7.57 8.31 6.46
C LEU A 326 -8.01 7.25 7.46
N LYS A 327 -7.48 6.03 7.31
CA LYS A 327 -7.69 4.95 8.27
C LYS A 327 -6.65 5.06 9.38
N VAL A 328 -7.10 5.43 10.57
CA VAL A 328 -6.28 5.50 11.77
C VAL A 328 -6.73 4.40 12.72
N LEU A 329 -5.81 3.49 13.07
CA LEU A 329 -6.07 2.40 14.01
C LEU A 329 -5.13 2.51 15.21
N ASP A 330 -5.70 2.67 16.40
CA ASP A 330 -4.96 2.70 17.66
C ASP A 330 -5.14 1.38 18.42
N SER A 331 -4.04 0.64 18.58
CA SER A 331 -4.02 -0.63 19.33
C SER A 331 -4.55 -0.51 20.77
N ARG A 332 -4.45 0.67 21.41
CA ARG A 332 -4.93 0.90 22.77
C ARG A 332 -6.45 0.98 22.82
N GLU A 333 -7.04 1.70 21.87
CA GLU A 333 -8.49 1.82 21.74
C GLU A 333 -9.11 0.48 21.37
N MET A 334 -8.53 -0.22 20.39
CA MET A 334 -8.98 -1.55 19.98
C MET A 334 -8.89 -2.57 21.11
N SER A 335 -7.82 -2.56 21.91
CA SER A 335 -7.70 -3.43 23.09
C SER A 335 -8.84 -3.19 24.09
N SER A 336 -9.19 -1.93 24.31
CA SER A 336 -10.27 -1.57 25.24
C SER A 336 -11.63 -2.04 24.74
N GLN A 337 -11.90 -1.93 23.44
CA GLN A 337 -13.14 -2.39 22.82
C GLN A 337 -13.26 -3.92 22.87
N ILE A 338 -12.18 -4.64 22.55
CA ILE A 338 -12.14 -6.10 22.64
C ILE A 338 -12.39 -6.57 24.09
N ARG A 339 -11.75 -5.93 25.08
CA ARG A 339 -11.99 -6.25 26.50
C ARG A 339 -13.43 -5.99 26.91
N LYS A 340 -14.03 -4.87 26.48
CA LYS A 340 -15.45 -4.57 26.72
C LYS A 340 -16.38 -5.61 26.10
N LEU A 341 -16.14 -6.00 24.85
CA LEU A 341 -16.91 -7.04 24.16
C LEU A 341 -16.79 -8.41 24.85
N GLN A 342 -15.59 -8.77 25.32
CA GLN A 342 -15.37 -10.00 26.09
C GLN A 342 -16.07 -9.95 27.46
N GLN A 343 -16.08 -8.80 28.13
CA GLN A 343 -16.82 -8.61 29.40
C GLN A 343 -18.33 -8.65 29.19
N GLN A 344 -18.86 -8.02 28.13
CA GLN A 344 -20.29 -8.09 27.78
C GLN A 344 -20.73 -9.52 27.45
N LYS A 345 -19.92 -10.28 26.69
CA LYS A 345 -20.19 -11.70 26.43
C LYS A 345 -20.19 -12.55 27.70
N LYS A 346 -19.28 -12.27 28.65
CA LYS A 346 -19.28 -12.95 29.95
C LYS A 346 -20.53 -12.61 30.76
N ASN A 347 -20.91 -11.34 30.83
CA ASN A 347 -22.10 -10.91 31.57
C ASN A 347 -23.39 -11.50 30.97
N ASN A 348 -23.51 -11.54 29.64
CA ASN A 348 -24.64 -12.17 28.97
C ASN A 348 -24.64 -13.71 29.05
N GLN A 349 -23.51 -14.34 29.42
CA GLN A 349 -23.47 -15.77 29.74
C GLN A 349 -23.99 -16.06 31.16
N PHE A 350 -23.88 -15.11 32.09
CA PHE A 350 -24.43 -15.26 33.45
C PHE A 350 -25.95 -15.02 33.52
N ASP A 351 -26.53 -14.30 32.55
CA ASP A 351 -27.99 -14.07 32.48
C ASP A 351 -28.79 -15.27 31.96
N TYR A 352 -28.14 -16.36 31.52
CA TYR A 352 -28.80 -17.60 31.06
C TYR A 352 -28.64 -18.80 32.02
N GLU A 353 -27.99 -18.63 33.17
CA GLU A 353 -27.82 -19.70 34.18
C GLU A 353 -28.69 -19.53 35.44
N ILE A 354 -29.63 -18.58 35.45
CA ILE A 354 -30.62 -18.41 36.53
C ILE A 354 -32.04 -18.65 35.98
N ASP A 355 -32.28 -19.84 35.43
CA ASP A 355 -33.61 -20.46 35.37
C ASP A 355 -33.49 -21.92 34.89
N ARG A 356 -33.06 -22.81 35.79
CA ARG A 356 -33.27 -24.26 35.68
C ARG A 356 -33.44 -24.91 37.05
#